data_AF-A0AAE6BTR0-F1
#
_entry.id   AF-A0AAE6BTR0-F1
#
_cell.length_a   1.000
_cell.length_b   1.000
_cell.length_c   1.000
_cell.angle_alpha   90.00
_cell.angle_beta   90.00
_cell.angle_gamma   90.00
#
_symmetry.space_group_name_H-M   'P 1'
#
loop_
_entity.id
_entity.type
_entity.pdbx_description
1 polymer ?
#
loop_
_entity_poly.entity_id
_entity_poly.type
_entity_poly.pdbx_seq_one_letter_code
_entity_poly.pdbx_strand_id
1 'polypeptide(L)'
;MAATATLMSDFLKELGVRHTAAYTDRRFSEMPFKSLFGLSKLLQEYGVDNEALRLAEKSEIGKLPVPFLAGTDGGFVIVTSVGADRIGYLTQGVAEAMPPDEFKKAWSGVVLLAYPDEKSVEPGYAAHARDLFIGEAKKWVLAAGAILLFLYLFVSNRIYAAWSTVGLTLIDLAGLWLTYMLVQKSLKIKNRAADRVCGVLQEGGCDSVLETKASKFFGIFGWSEVGFSYFSVSLLTLLIFPQWICYLALCNACCLPFTFWSIWYQKFRAKAWCTLCVSVQASLWLLFFCYLGGGWFRGVFPLRIEFFVLGLTYLTVLLGLNRILPLIDRQENAGSASGGADHTL
;
A
#
# COMPACT_ATOMS: atom_id res chain seq x y z
N MET A 1 -4.06 -1.26 3.56
CA MET A 1 -3.39 -2.52 3.92
C MET A 1 -4.29 -3.16 4.96
N ALA A 2 -5.04 -4.22 4.60
CA ALA A 2 -5.76 -4.98 5.62
C ALA A 2 -4.69 -5.76 6.37
N ALA A 3 -4.46 -5.44 7.64
CA ALA A 3 -3.67 -6.29 8.51
C ALA A 3 -4.34 -7.68 8.49
N THR A 4 -3.54 -8.73 8.32
CA THR A 4 -4.00 -10.10 8.52
C THR A 4 -4.52 -10.16 9.95
N ALA A 5 -5.83 -10.37 10.14
CA ALA A 5 -6.44 -10.35 11.46
C ALA A 5 -5.72 -11.35 12.36
N THR A 6 -5.35 -10.93 13.57
CA THR A 6 -4.72 -11.86 14.52
C THR A 6 -5.76 -12.81 15.09
N LEU A 7 -5.28 -13.94 15.63
CA LEU A 7 -6.13 -14.91 16.35
C LEU A 7 -7.06 -14.23 17.36
N MET A 8 -6.57 -13.23 18.10
CA MET A 8 -7.38 -12.53 19.10
C MET A 8 -8.45 -11.63 18.46
N SER A 9 -8.11 -10.89 17.40
CA SER A 9 -9.09 -10.07 16.68
C SER A 9 -10.19 -10.92 16.06
N ASP A 10 -9.84 -12.05 15.45
CA ASP A 10 -10.81 -13.00 14.92
C ASP A 10 -11.67 -13.60 16.03
N PHE A 11 -11.06 -13.98 17.16
CA PHE A 11 -11.80 -14.57 18.27
C PHE A 11 -12.79 -13.58 18.92
N LEU A 12 -12.36 -12.34 19.19
CA LEU A 12 -13.25 -11.29 19.70
C LEU A 12 -14.37 -10.94 18.71
N LYS A 13 -14.11 -11.04 17.41
CA LYS A 13 -15.12 -10.83 16.36
C LYS A 13 -16.17 -11.94 16.38
N GLU A 14 -15.75 -13.20 16.47
CA GLU A 14 -16.66 -14.35 16.60
C GLU A 14 -17.46 -14.31 17.91
N LEU A 15 -16.87 -13.80 19.00
CA LEU A 15 -17.55 -13.57 20.27
C LEU A 15 -18.51 -12.36 20.25
N GLY A 16 -18.53 -11.56 19.18
CA GLY A 16 -19.36 -10.36 19.08
C GLY A 16 -18.89 -9.18 19.96
N VAL A 17 -17.66 -9.22 20.47
CA VAL A 17 -17.09 -8.18 21.33
C VAL A 17 -16.62 -7.01 20.48
N ARG A 18 -17.11 -5.81 20.81
CA ARG A 18 -16.76 -4.57 20.10
C ARG A 18 -15.29 -4.22 20.36
N HIS A 19 -14.51 -4.23 19.28
CA HIS A 19 -13.10 -3.89 19.29
C HIS A 19 -12.66 -3.29 17.94
N THR A 20 -11.46 -2.75 17.92
CA THR A 20 -10.77 -2.24 16.76
C THR A 20 -9.58 -3.15 16.46
N ALA A 21 -9.55 -3.74 15.26
CA ALA A 21 -8.53 -4.74 14.91
C ALA A 21 -7.10 -4.21 15.13
N ALA A 22 -6.84 -2.95 14.76
CA ALA A 22 -5.51 -2.34 14.93
C ALA A 22 -5.04 -2.29 16.39
N TYR A 23 -5.94 -2.00 17.35
CA TYR A 23 -5.60 -1.99 18.77
C TYR A 23 -5.39 -3.40 19.28
N THR A 24 -6.32 -4.31 19.00
CA THR A 24 -6.23 -5.72 19.43
C THR A 24 -4.98 -6.41 18.86
N ASP A 25 -4.70 -6.25 17.57
CA ASP A 25 -3.54 -6.84 16.92
C ASP A 25 -2.23 -6.31 17.51
N ARG A 26 -2.18 -5.01 17.82
CA ARG A 26 -1.04 -4.39 18.49
C ARG A 26 -0.86 -4.95 19.90
N ARG A 27 -1.92 -4.99 20.71
CA ARG A 27 -1.88 -5.54 22.07
C ARG A 27 -1.45 -6.99 22.07
N PHE A 28 -1.99 -7.80 21.16
CA PHE A 28 -1.60 -9.20 20.96
C PHE A 28 -0.12 -9.36 20.60
N SER A 29 0.40 -8.49 19.72
CA SER A 29 1.81 -8.52 19.29
C SER A 29 2.78 -8.08 20.40
N GLU A 30 2.35 -7.16 21.27
CA GLU A 30 3.13 -6.66 22.42
C GLU A 30 3.07 -7.60 23.64
N MET A 31 2.31 -8.71 23.58
CA MET A 31 2.22 -9.65 24.70
C MET A 31 3.58 -10.33 24.97
N PRO A 32 4.05 -10.38 26.23
CA PRO A 32 5.28 -11.08 26.59
C PRO A 32 5.26 -12.58 26.26
N PHE A 33 4.08 -13.21 26.32
CA PHE A 33 3.89 -14.63 26.05
C PHE A 33 2.56 -14.86 25.33
N LYS A 34 2.60 -15.47 24.13
CA LYS A 34 1.41 -15.89 23.37
C LYS A 34 0.89 -17.26 23.85
N SER A 35 0.81 -17.42 25.16
CA SER A 35 0.32 -18.64 25.80
C SER A 35 -1.16 -18.52 26.14
N LEU A 36 -1.79 -19.64 26.55
CA LEU A 36 -3.17 -19.67 27.04
C LEU A 36 -3.39 -18.66 28.18
N PHE A 37 -2.42 -18.51 29.08
CA PHE A 37 -2.46 -17.54 30.17
C PHE A 37 -2.43 -16.10 29.65
N GLY A 38 -1.58 -15.82 28.66
CA GLY A 38 -1.56 -14.51 28.02
C GLY A 38 -2.90 -14.17 27.37
N LEU A 39 -3.47 -15.12 26.61
CA LEU A 39 -4.77 -14.96 25.96
C LEU A 39 -5.88 -14.73 26.98
N SER A 40 -5.89 -15.50 28.06
CA SER A 40 -6.82 -15.33 29.19
C SER A 40 -6.72 -13.93 29.81
N LYS A 41 -5.50 -13.42 30.01
CA LYS A 41 -5.28 -12.06 30.52
C LYS A 41 -5.73 -10.98 29.55
N LEU A 42 -5.48 -11.16 28.25
CA LEU A 42 -5.92 -10.22 27.23
C LEU A 42 -7.46 -10.21 27.14
N LEU A 43 -8.15 -11.34 27.24
CA LEU A 43 -9.62 -11.37 27.32
C LEU A 43 -10.14 -10.61 28.55
N GLN A 44 -9.48 -10.76 29.71
CA GLN A 44 -9.82 -10.01 30.93
C GLN A 44 -9.65 -8.49 30.74
N GLU A 45 -8.66 -8.03 29.98
CA GLU A 45 -8.51 -6.60 29.65
C GLU A 45 -9.76 -6.06 28.92
N TYR A 46 -10.45 -6.89 28.13
CA TYR A 46 -11.66 -6.52 27.38
C TYR A 46 -12.94 -6.75 28.19
N GLY A 47 -12.83 -7.12 29.48
CA GLY A 47 -13.95 -7.45 30.34
C GLY A 47 -14.59 -8.81 30.05
N VAL A 48 -13.92 -9.67 29.28
CA VAL A 48 -14.42 -11.00 28.92
C VAL A 48 -13.93 -12.02 29.95
N ASP A 49 -14.86 -12.52 30.75
CA ASP A 49 -14.60 -13.64 31.65
C ASP A 49 -14.26 -14.89 30.83
N ASN A 50 -13.31 -15.68 31.32
CA ASN A 50 -12.82 -16.83 30.58
C ASN A 50 -12.33 -17.93 31.51
N GLU A 51 -12.40 -19.16 31.02
CA GLU A 51 -12.03 -20.35 31.77
C GLU A 51 -11.23 -21.31 30.88
N ALA A 52 -10.07 -21.73 31.38
CA ALA A 52 -9.23 -22.71 30.73
C ALA A 52 -9.54 -24.10 31.27
N LEU A 53 -9.99 -25.01 30.42
CA LEU A 53 -10.33 -26.37 30.78
C LEU A 53 -9.43 -27.37 30.04
N ARG A 54 -9.12 -28.48 30.71
CA ARG A 54 -8.51 -29.64 30.08
C ARG A 54 -9.46 -30.82 30.16
N LEU A 55 -10.00 -31.22 29.02
CA LEU A 55 -10.92 -32.34 28.94
C LEU A 55 -10.14 -33.65 28.92
N ALA A 56 -10.44 -34.52 29.88
CA ALA A 56 -9.91 -35.88 29.92
C ALA A 56 -10.48 -36.73 28.77
N GLU A 57 -11.75 -36.49 28.43
CA GLU A 57 -12.46 -37.16 27.34
C GLU A 57 -12.74 -36.19 26.19
N LYS A 58 -12.06 -36.38 25.06
CA LYS A 58 -12.23 -35.54 23.85
C LYS A 58 -13.61 -35.70 23.19
N SER A 59 -14.39 -36.70 23.59
CA SER A 59 -15.79 -36.91 23.20
C SER A 59 -16.73 -35.81 23.70
N GLU A 60 -16.36 -35.08 24.75
CA GLU A 60 -17.22 -34.05 25.36
C GLU A 60 -17.22 -32.71 24.64
N ILE A 61 -16.46 -32.57 23.55
CA ILE A 61 -16.34 -31.32 22.77
C ILE A 61 -17.69 -30.76 22.31
N GLY A 62 -18.68 -31.62 22.03
CA GLY A 62 -20.03 -31.21 21.62
C GLY A 62 -20.87 -30.56 22.72
N LYS A 63 -20.43 -30.63 23.99
CA LYS A 63 -21.11 -30.00 25.13
C LYS A 63 -20.60 -28.57 25.39
N LEU A 64 -19.50 -28.17 24.76
CA LEU A 64 -18.87 -26.88 25.00
C LEU A 64 -19.62 -25.75 24.28
N PRO A 65 -19.75 -24.57 24.92
CA PRO A 65 -20.31 -23.40 24.25
C PRO A 65 -19.33 -22.91 23.17
N VAL A 66 -19.85 -22.64 21.97
CA VAL A 66 -19.11 -22.03 20.85
C VAL A 66 -19.33 -20.52 20.83
N PRO A 67 -18.37 -19.71 20.35
CA PRO A 67 -17.03 -20.10 19.90
C PRO A 67 -16.03 -20.25 21.05
N PHE A 68 -15.02 -21.12 20.89
CA PHE A 68 -13.95 -21.32 21.88
C PHE A 68 -12.57 -21.51 21.23
N LEU A 69 -11.50 -21.31 21.98
CA LEU A 69 -10.14 -21.60 21.49
C LEU A 69 -9.72 -23.02 21.86
N ALA A 70 -9.24 -23.77 20.89
CA ALA A 70 -8.70 -25.12 21.07
C ALA A 70 -7.19 -25.13 20.89
N GLY A 71 -6.46 -25.74 21.82
CA GLY A 71 -5.02 -25.95 21.70
C GLY A 71 -4.69 -27.18 20.85
N THR A 72 -3.90 -27.01 19.80
CA THR A 72 -3.40 -28.06 18.90
C THR A 72 -1.87 -28.10 18.95
N ASP A 73 -1.25 -29.13 18.35
CA ASP A 73 0.21 -29.26 18.29
C ASP A 73 0.89 -28.09 17.55
N GLY A 74 0.16 -27.41 16.65
CA GLY A 74 0.63 -26.23 15.90
C GLY A 74 0.18 -24.88 16.45
N GLY A 75 -0.38 -24.81 17.66
CA GLY A 75 -0.87 -23.57 18.28
C GLY A 75 -2.38 -23.58 18.55
N PHE A 76 -3.02 -22.40 18.54
CA PHE A 76 -4.44 -22.26 18.88
C PHE A 76 -5.31 -22.04 17.63
N VAL A 77 -6.47 -22.68 17.61
CA VAL A 77 -7.51 -22.49 16.57
C VAL A 77 -8.83 -22.07 17.21
N ILE A 78 -9.65 -21.31 16.49
CA ILE A 78 -10.98 -20.89 16.97
C ILE A 78 -11.99 -21.90 16.46
N VAL A 79 -12.68 -22.62 17.34
CA VAL A 79 -13.78 -23.50 16.96
C VAL A 79 -15.07 -22.68 16.92
N THR A 80 -15.69 -22.58 15.74
CA THR A 80 -16.89 -21.77 15.50
C THR A 80 -18.17 -22.61 15.50
N SER A 81 -18.07 -23.91 15.18
CA SER A 81 -19.22 -24.82 15.21
C SER A 81 -18.81 -26.27 15.48
N VAL A 82 -19.64 -26.99 16.22
CA VAL A 82 -19.47 -28.42 16.50
C VAL A 82 -20.75 -29.15 16.09
N GLY A 83 -20.72 -29.79 14.91
CA GLY A 83 -21.80 -30.63 14.40
C GLY A 83 -21.48 -32.12 14.52
N ALA A 84 -22.48 -32.98 14.25
CA ALA A 84 -22.31 -34.44 14.30
C ALA A 84 -21.31 -34.95 13.25
N ASP A 85 -21.31 -34.37 12.04
CA ASP A 85 -20.47 -34.81 10.93
C ASP A 85 -19.22 -33.95 10.70
N ARG A 86 -19.23 -32.69 11.17
CA ARG A 86 -18.19 -31.70 10.90
C ARG A 86 -18.00 -30.72 12.06
N ILE A 87 -16.74 -30.38 12.32
CA ILE A 87 -16.34 -29.29 13.20
C ILE A 87 -15.82 -28.14 12.33
N GLY A 88 -16.45 -26.97 12.45
CA GLY A 88 -15.99 -25.74 11.82
C GLY A 88 -15.00 -25.00 12.71
N TYR A 89 -13.89 -24.58 12.13
CA TYR A 89 -12.86 -23.84 12.85
C TYR A 89 -12.24 -22.76 11.96
N LEU A 90 -11.63 -21.75 12.58
CA LEU A 90 -10.93 -20.67 11.92
C LEU A 90 -9.42 -20.84 12.15
N THR A 91 -8.67 -20.87 11.05
CA THR A 91 -7.20 -20.89 11.05
C THR A 91 -6.71 -19.70 10.24
N GLN A 92 -5.96 -18.79 10.87
CA GLN A 92 -5.39 -17.60 10.21
C GLN A 92 -6.43 -16.78 9.41
N GLY A 93 -7.64 -16.61 9.96
CA GLY A 93 -8.73 -15.87 9.31
C GLY A 93 -9.47 -16.63 8.22
N VAL A 94 -9.11 -17.89 7.94
CA VAL A 94 -9.79 -18.75 6.95
C VAL A 94 -10.70 -19.73 7.69
N ALA A 95 -11.96 -19.78 7.27
CA ALA A 95 -12.92 -20.76 7.77
C ALA A 95 -12.67 -22.11 7.11
N GLU A 96 -12.42 -23.12 7.94
CA GLU A 96 -12.19 -24.50 7.55
C GLU A 96 -13.15 -25.42 8.29
N ALA A 97 -13.31 -26.64 7.77
CA ALA A 97 -14.15 -27.65 8.42
C ALA A 97 -13.52 -29.03 8.23
N MET A 98 -13.54 -29.83 9.29
CA MET A 98 -13.02 -31.19 9.26
C MET A 98 -13.89 -32.18 10.05
N PRO A 99 -13.74 -33.49 9.81
CA PRO A 99 -14.44 -34.51 10.59
C PRO A 99 -14.05 -34.45 12.08
N PRO A 100 -15.00 -34.67 13.02
CA PRO A 100 -14.72 -34.63 14.45
C PRO A 100 -13.57 -35.56 14.89
N ASP A 101 -13.45 -36.73 14.28
CA ASP A 101 -12.42 -37.71 14.65
C ASP A 101 -11.01 -37.28 14.23
N GLU A 102 -10.88 -36.53 13.14
CA GLU A 102 -9.60 -35.94 12.73
C GLU A 102 -9.23 -34.77 13.67
N PHE A 103 -10.21 -33.91 13.99
CA PHE A 103 -10.00 -32.82 14.93
C PHE A 103 -9.57 -33.32 16.32
N LYS A 104 -10.21 -34.38 16.84
CA LYS A 104 -9.86 -35.00 18.12
C LYS A 104 -8.44 -35.57 18.16
N LYS A 105 -7.88 -35.97 17.01
CA LYS A 105 -6.47 -36.42 16.93
C LYS A 105 -5.52 -35.24 17.08
N ALA A 106 -5.81 -34.12 16.40
CA ALA A 106 -4.98 -32.91 16.42
C ALA A 106 -5.13 -32.05 17.69
N TRP A 107 -6.27 -32.13 18.36
CA TRP A 107 -6.57 -31.34 19.55
C TRP A 107 -5.91 -31.91 20.80
N SER A 108 -5.20 -31.08 21.57
CA SER A 108 -4.50 -31.48 22.80
C SER A 108 -5.41 -31.79 24.00
N GLY A 109 -6.71 -31.47 23.90
CA GLY A 109 -7.68 -31.54 25.00
C GLY A 109 -7.76 -30.26 25.83
N VAL A 110 -6.94 -29.24 25.52
CA VAL A 110 -6.98 -27.92 26.17
C VAL A 110 -7.95 -27.00 25.43
N VAL A 111 -8.82 -26.32 26.17
CA VAL A 111 -9.81 -25.38 25.68
C VAL A 111 -9.79 -24.09 26.51
N LEU A 112 -9.98 -22.95 25.85
CA LEU A 112 -10.31 -21.68 26.52
C LEU A 112 -11.74 -21.29 26.14
N LEU A 113 -12.62 -21.32 27.13
CA LEU A 113 -13.98 -20.81 27.01
C LEU A 113 -13.98 -19.32 27.37
N ALA A 114 -14.79 -18.55 26.66
CA ALA A 114 -14.97 -17.12 26.90
C ALA A 114 -16.46 -16.80 27.03
N TYR A 115 -16.79 -15.96 28.00
CA TYR A 115 -18.15 -15.59 28.39
C TYR A 115 -18.29 -14.07 28.31
N PRO A 116 -18.48 -13.50 27.11
CA PRO A 116 -18.66 -12.05 26.96
C PRO A 116 -20.00 -11.62 27.56
N ASP A 117 -19.99 -10.47 28.22
CA ASP A 117 -21.18 -9.79 28.75
C ASP A 117 -21.47 -8.48 27.97
N GLU A 118 -22.57 -7.78 28.29
CA GLU A 118 -22.92 -6.53 27.62
C GLU A 118 -21.90 -5.39 27.84
N LYS A 119 -21.06 -5.51 28.87
CA LYS A 119 -20.01 -4.54 29.23
C LYS A 119 -18.68 -4.88 28.55
N SER A 120 -18.54 -6.07 27.98
CA SER A 120 -17.34 -6.55 27.31
C SER A 120 -17.09 -5.70 26.07
N VAL A 121 -16.03 -4.92 26.12
CA VAL A 121 -15.64 -3.97 25.08
C VAL A 121 -14.15 -3.67 25.22
N GLU A 122 -13.52 -3.32 24.11
CA GLU A 122 -12.15 -2.83 24.14
C GLU A 122 -11.99 -1.62 25.10
N PRO A 123 -10.93 -1.61 25.92
CA PRO A 123 -10.57 -0.46 26.73
C PRO A 123 -10.37 0.80 25.88
N GLY A 124 -11.14 1.85 26.14
CA GLY A 124 -11.03 3.09 25.38
C GLY A 124 -11.57 3.02 23.94
N TYR A 125 -12.43 2.05 23.63
CA TYR A 125 -13.01 1.84 22.29
C TYR A 125 -13.47 3.12 21.58
N ALA A 126 -14.15 4.03 22.29
CA ALA A 126 -14.64 5.28 21.69
C ALA A 126 -13.52 6.19 21.18
N ALA A 127 -12.38 6.23 21.87
CA ALA A 127 -11.21 7.00 21.44
C ALA A 127 -10.53 6.33 20.24
N HIS A 128 -10.26 5.03 20.32
CA HIS A 128 -9.62 4.28 19.23
C HIS A 128 -10.48 4.24 17.96
N ALA A 129 -11.81 4.08 18.10
CA ALA A 129 -12.75 4.14 16.98
C ALA A 129 -12.78 5.54 16.36
N ARG A 130 -12.72 6.61 17.16
CA ARG A 130 -12.58 7.98 16.64
C ARG A 130 -11.28 8.19 15.90
N ASP A 131 -10.16 7.69 16.43
CA ASP A 131 -8.85 7.85 15.79
C ASP A 131 -8.76 7.10 14.45
N LEU A 132 -9.32 5.89 14.39
CA LEU A 132 -9.49 5.14 13.13
C LEU A 132 -10.35 5.90 12.13
N PHE A 133 -11.50 6.40 12.58
CA PHE A 133 -12.40 7.18 11.74
C PHE A 133 -11.73 8.47 11.23
N ILE A 134 -11.06 9.23 12.10
CA ILE A 134 -10.34 10.46 11.72
C ILE A 134 -9.18 10.12 10.78
N GLY A 135 -8.46 9.02 11.02
CA GLY A 135 -7.37 8.56 10.18
C GLY A 135 -7.82 8.23 8.75
N GLU A 136 -8.91 7.47 8.61
CA GLU A 136 -9.49 7.15 7.32
C GLU A 136 -10.14 8.38 6.67
N ALA A 137 -10.91 9.16 7.43
CA ALA A 137 -11.54 10.39 6.95
C ALA A 137 -10.49 11.40 6.44
N LYS A 138 -9.35 11.55 7.13
CA LYS A 138 -8.28 12.45 6.70
C LYS A 138 -7.74 12.07 5.31
N LYS A 139 -7.61 10.78 5.00
CA LYS A 139 -7.17 10.33 3.67
C LYS A 139 -8.19 10.72 2.60
N TRP A 140 -9.47 10.46 2.85
CA TRP A 140 -10.55 10.78 1.92
C TRP A 140 -10.77 12.28 1.75
N VAL A 141 -10.72 13.05 2.83
CA VAL A 141 -10.83 14.52 2.82
C VAL A 141 -9.64 15.12 2.07
N LEU A 142 -8.43 14.62 2.27
CA LEU A 142 -7.25 15.09 1.54
C LEU A 142 -7.35 14.77 0.04
N ALA A 143 -7.81 13.57 -0.31
CA ALA A 143 -8.05 13.19 -1.70
C ALA A 143 -9.14 14.05 -2.35
N ALA A 144 -10.28 14.26 -1.67
CA ALA A 144 -11.35 15.11 -2.14
C ALA A 144 -10.90 16.57 -2.30
N GLY A 145 -10.14 17.10 -1.32
CA GLY A 145 -9.56 18.44 -1.38
C GLY A 145 -8.60 18.61 -2.56
N ALA A 146 -7.74 17.63 -2.81
CA ALA A 146 -6.84 17.64 -3.97
C ALA A 146 -7.60 17.61 -5.30
N ILE A 147 -8.65 16.80 -5.41
CA ILE A 147 -9.50 16.74 -6.61
C ILE A 147 -10.25 18.05 -6.83
N LEU A 148 -10.86 18.62 -5.78
CA LEU A 148 -11.56 19.89 -5.88
C LEU A 148 -10.61 21.04 -6.27
N LEU A 149 -9.41 21.08 -5.69
CA LEU A 149 -8.38 22.05 -6.04
C LEU A 149 -7.93 21.89 -7.49
N PHE A 150 -7.71 20.65 -7.95
CA PHE A 150 -7.40 20.35 -9.33
C PHE A 150 -8.48 20.87 -10.29
N LEU A 151 -9.75 20.55 -10.01
CA LEU A 151 -10.88 21.00 -10.82
C LEU A 151 -11.01 22.53 -10.83
N TYR A 152 -10.84 23.17 -9.67
CA TYR A 152 -10.87 24.62 -9.55
C TYR A 152 -9.79 25.28 -10.41
N LEU A 153 -8.53 24.83 -10.30
CA LEU A 153 -7.42 25.35 -11.11
C LEU A 153 -7.64 25.10 -12.60
N PHE A 154 -8.11 23.90 -12.96
CA PHE A 154 -8.37 23.54 -14.35
C PHE A 154 -9.43 24.44 -15.01
N VAL A 155 -10.52 24.74 -14.29
CA VAL A 155 -11.61 25.60 -14.78
C VAL A 155 -11.21 27.09 -14.73
N SER A 156 -10.62 27.55 -13.62
CA SER A 156 -10.24 28.96 -13.42
C SER A 156 -9.21 29.42 -14.45
N ASN A 157 -8.20 28.58 -14.72
CA ASN A 157 -7.15 28.89 -15.70
C ASN A 157 -7.53 28.55 -17.15
N ARG A 158 -8.79 28.18 -17.39
CA ARG A 158 -9.34 27.86 -18.73
C ARG A 158 -8.48 26.88 -19.52
N ILE A 159 -7.93 25.86 -18.85
CA ILE A 159 -7.06 24.85 -19.47
C ILE A 159 -7.82 24.04 -20.52
N TYR A 160 -9.15 23.97 -20.40
CA TYR A 160 -10.04 23.39 -21.40
C TYR A 160 -10.15 24.17 -22.72
N ALA A 161 -9.64 25.40 -22.80
CA ALA A 161 -9.82 26.25 -23.97
C ALA A 161 -8.99 25.82 -25.19
N ALA A 162 -7.87 25.13 -24.99
CA ALA A 162 -7.05 24.59 -26.07
C ALA A 162 -6.96 23.07 -26.00
N TRP A 163 -7.10 22.41 -27.15
CA TRP A 163 -6.97 20.96 -27.23
C TRP A 163 -5.58 20.47 -26.78
N SER A 164 -4.54 21.28 -27.04
CA SER A 164 -3.16 20.97 -26.66
C SER A 164 -2.99 20.96 -25.14
N THR A 165 -3.56 21.91 -24.40
CA THR A 165 -3.45 21.98 -22.94
C THR A 165 -4.26 20.89 -22.24
N VAL A 166 -5.40 20.49 -22.82
CA VAL A 166 -6.13 19.28 -22.37
C VAL A 166 -5.28 18.02 -22.60
N GLY A 167 -4.70 17.87 -23.79
CA GLY A 167 -3.80 16.76 -24.10
C GLY A 167 -2.60 16.69 -23.16
N LEU A 168 -1.93 17.81 -22.91
CA LEU A 168 -0.83 17.92 -21.95
C LEU A 168 -1.25 17.47 -20.56
N THR A 169 -2.39 17.95 -20.07
CA THR A 169 -2.91 17.57 -18.74
C THR A 169 -3.16 16.06 -18.63
N LEU A 170 -3.79 15.46 -19.66
CA LEU A 170 -4.08 14.02 -19.67
C LEU A 170 -2.81 13.18 -19.72
N ILE A 171 -1.83 13.58 -20.54
CA ILE A 171 -0.56 12.86 -20.65
C ILE A 171 0.27 13.03 -19.38
N ASP A 172 0.29 14.21 -18.76
CA ASP A 172 0.96 14.43 -17.48
C ASP A 172 0.34 13.61 -16.36
N LEU A 173 -1.01 13.50 -16.30
CA LEU A 173 -1.69 12.62 -15.35
C LEU A 173 -1.34 11.14 -15.58
N ALA A 174 -1.33 10.69 -16.84
CA ALA A 174 -0.95 9.33 -17.19
C ALA A 174 0.52 9.05 -16.84
N GLY A 175 1.42 10.00 -17.15
CA GLY A 175 2.84 9.92 -16.82
C GLY A 175 3.09 9.92 -15.32
N LEU A 176 2.35 10.72 -14.56
CA LEU A 176 2.39 10.73 -13.09
C LEU A 176 1.94 9.39 -12.51
N TRP A 177 0.88 8.81 -13.04
CA TRP A 177 0.40 7.48 -12.63
C TRP A 177 1.43 6.38 -12.94
N LEU A 178 2.01 6.37 -14.15
CA LEU A 178 3.04 5.40 -14.55
C LEU A 178 4.30 5.51 -13.69
N THR A 179 4.76 6.74 -13.42
CA THR A 179 5.94 6.98 -12.58
C THR A 179 5.67 6.70 -11.10
N TYR A 180 4.46 6.92 -10.61
CA TYR A 180 4.04 6.46 -9.28
C TYR A 180 4.14 4.93 -9.15
N MET A 181 3.68 4.18 -10.16
CA MET A 181 3.83 2.71 -10.16
C MET A 181 5.30 2.27 -10.22
N LEU A 182 6.15 2.97 -10.97
CA LEU A 182 7.60 2.74 -10.96
C LEU A 182 8.22 2.98 -9.58
N VAL A 183 7.80 4.04 -8.89
CA VAL A 183 8.26 4.32 -7.52
C VAL A 183 7.83 3.20 -6.56
N GLN A 184 6.55 2.78 -6.60
CA GLN A 184 6.07 1.65 -5.79
C GLN A 184 6.87 0.37 -6.04
N LYS A 185 7.17 0.07 -7.30
CA LYS A 185 8.02 -1.07 -7.68
C LYS A 185 9.44 -0.94 -7.16
N SER A 186 10.03 0.26 -7.22
CA SER A 186 11.37 0.50 -6.66
C SER A 186 11.43 0.36 -5.13
N LEU A 187 10.31 0.59 -4.44
CA LEU A 187 10.14 0.38 -3.00
C LEU A 187 9.73 -1.07 -2.64
N LYS A 188 9.63 -1.97 -3.62
CA LYS A 188 9.17 -3.37 -3.43
C LYS A 188 7.76 -3.48 -2.82
N ILE A 189 6.94 -2.46 -3.00
CA ILE A 189 5.53 -2.46 -2.59
C ILE A 189 4.75 -3.37 -3.55
N LYS A 190 4.12 -4.41 -3.01
CA LYS A 190 3.30 -5.34 -3.80
C LYS A 190 2.06 -4.63 -4.33
N ASN A 191 1.97 -4.44 -5.64
CA ASN A 191 0.81 -3.87 -6.31
C ASN A 191 0.42 -4.70 -7.53
N ARG A 192 -0.74 -5.38 -7.45
CA ARG A 192 -1.26 -6.23 -8.53
C ARG A 192 -1.44 -5.49 -9.86
N ALA A 193 -1.78 -4.19 -9.82
CA ALA A 193 -1.89 -3.38 -11.03
C ALA A 193 -0.51 -3.15 -11.66
N ALA A 194 0.52 -2.92 -10.85
CA ALA A 194 1.89 -2.74 -11.31
C ALA A 194 2.50 -4.03 -11.88
N ASP A 195 2.23 -5.16 -11.25
CA ASP A 195 2.65 -6.47 -11.75
C ASP A 195 2.02 -6.77 -13.11
N ARG A 196 0.71 -6.51 -13.27
CA ARG A 196 -0.01 -6.71 -14.53
C ARG A 196 0.52 -5.84 -15.66
N VAL A 197 0.72 -4.54 -15.41
CA VAL A 197 1.25 -3.61 -16.44
C VAL A 197 2.70 -3.96 -16.78
N CYS A 198 3.48 -4.38 -15.79
CA CYS A 198 4.87 -4.77 -16.01
C CYS A 198 5.01 -6.01 -16.90
N GLY A 199 4.11 -6.98 -16.76
CA GLY A 199 4.13 -8.21 -17.56
C GLY A 199 3.77 -8.05 -19.05
N VAL A 200 3.34 -6.87 -19.49
CA VAL A 200 2.83 -6.68 -20.87
C VAL A 200 3.91 -6.82 -21.94
N LEU A 201 5.15 -6.34 -21.71
CA LEU A 201 6.27 -6.60 -22.65
C LEU A 201 7.06 -7.84 -22.24
N GLN A 202 7.32 -8.00 -20.94
CA GLN A 202 8.12 -9.09 -20.41
C GLN A 202 7.81 -9.31 -18.93
N GLU A 203 7.45 -10.54 -18.55
CA GLU A 203 7.26 -10.90 -17.15
C GLU A 203 8.57 -10.67 -16.36
N GLY A 204 8.47 -9.96 -15.23
CA GLY A 204 9.63 -9.58 -14.40
C GLY A 204 10.60 -8.57 -15.06
N GLY A 205 10.25 -8.02 -16.23
CA GLY A 205 11.11 -7.09 -16.98
C GLY A 205 11.38 -5.78 -16.23
N CYS A 206 10.42 -5.22 -15.52
CA CYS A 206 10.63 -4.00 -14.74
C CYS A 206 11.52 -4.25 -13.52
N ASP A 207 11.33 -5.35 -12.81
CA ASP A 207 12.09 -5.65 -11.59
C ASP A 207 13.58 -5.84 -11.94
N SER A 208 13.87 -6.61 -13.01
CA SER A 208 15.24 -6.80 -13.51
C SER A 208 15.92 -5.49 -13.95
N VAL A 209 15.20 -4.58 -14.61
CA VAL A 209 15.75 -3.27 -15.03
C VAL A 209 15.92 -2.33 -13.83
N LEU A 210 14.96 -2.30 -12.91
CA LEU A 210 14.98 -1.43 -11.73
C LEU A 210 16.03 -1.83 -10.70
N GLU A 211 16.42 -3.10 -10.62
CA GLU A 211 17.49 -3.55 -9.73
C GLU A 211 18.91 -3.30 -10.28
N THR A 212 19.05 -2.92 -11.56
CA THR A 212 20.37 -2.60 -12.12
C THR A 212 20.98 -1.33 -11.52
N LYS A 213 22.30 -1.25 -11.43
CA LYS A 213 23.00 -0.01 -10.98
C LYS A 213 22.65 1.21 -11.84
N ALA A 214 22.27 1.01 -13.11
CA ALA A 214 21.85 2.07 -14.00
C ALA A 214 20.45 2.60 -13.71
N SER A 215 19.65 1.95 -12.85
CA SER A 215 18.38 2.47 -12.36
C SER A 215 18.53 3.68 -11.42
N LYS A 216 19.75 3.88 -10.89
CA LYS A 216 20.14 5.00 -10.04
C LYS A 216 21.01 5.99 -10.82
N PHE A 217 20.50 7.18 -11.06
CA PHE A 217 21.24 8.34 -11.50
C PHE A 217 22.30 8.75 -10.45
N PHE A 218 23.57 8.77 -10.85
CA PHE A 218 24.74 9.00 -9.99
C PHE A 218 24.85 8.09 -8.76
N GLY A 219 24.12 6.96 -8.71
CA GLY A 219 24.07 6.08 -7.54
C GLY A 219 23.28 6.65 -6.35
N ILE A 220 22.70 7.85 -6.49
CA ILE A 220 22.02 8.58 -5.41
C ILE A 220 20.52 8.74 -5.69
N PHE A 221 20.13 9.01 -6.93
CA PHE A 221 18.74 9.30 -7.31
C PHE A 221 18.14 8.19 -8.17
N GLY A 222 16.96 7.67 -7.84
CA GLY A 222 16.28 6.72 -8.73
C GLY A 222 15.73 7.40 -9.98
N TRP A 223 15.84 6.80 -11.16
CA TRP A 223 15.18 7.34 -12.38
C TRP A 223 13.65 7.40 -12.23
N SER A 224 13.07 6.53 -11.40
CA SER A 224 11.66 6.59 -11.00
C SER A 224 11.32 7.90 -10.28
N GLU A 225 12.21 8.38 -9.39
CA GLU A 225 12.06 9.63 -8.64
C GLU A 225 12.17 10.85 -9.56
N VAL A 226 13.11 10.81 -10.50
CA VAL A 226 13.29 11.86 -11.52
C VAL A 226 12.04 11.98 -12.39
N GLY A 227 11.51 10.86 -12.87
CA GLY A 227 10.27 10.83 -13.65
C GLY A 227 9.08 11.37 -12.87
N PHE A 228 8.90 10.92 -11.62
CA PHE A 228 7.79 11.37 -10.77
C PHE A 228 7.87 12.87 -10.46
N SER A 229 9.07 13.38 -10.19
CA SER A 229 9.32 14.82 -9.99
C SER A 229 8.97 15.62 -11.24
N TYR A 230 9.37 15.11 -12.42
CA TYR A 230 9.09 15.75 -13.70
C TYR A 230 7.58 15.89 -13.95
N PHE A 231 6.80 14.81 -13.90
CA PHE A 231 5.36 14.89 -14.18
C PHE A 231 4.61 15.68 -13.09
N SER A 232 5.03 15.58 -11.83
CA SER A 232 4.40 16.33 -10.72
C SER A 232 4.56 17.85 -10.89
N VAL A 233 5.79 18.31 -11.11
CA VAL A 233 6.09 19.75 -11.26
C VAL A 233 5.54 20.27 -12.59
N SER A 234 5.59 19.48 -13.67
CA SER A 234 4.99 19.88 -14.96
C SER A 234 3.48 20.06 -14.84
N LEU A 235 2.77 19.10 -14.23
CA LEU A 235 1.33 19.20 -14.01
C LEU A 235 0.97 20.38 -13.11
N LEU A 236 1.68 20.57 -11.99
CA LEU A 236 1.43 21.70 -11.08
C LEU A 236 1.69 23.05 -11.76
N THR A 237 2.76 23.17 -12.54
CA THR A 237 3.07 24.42 -13.24
C THR A 237 2.05 24.69 -14.33
N LEU A 238 1.61 23.67 -15.07
CA LEU A 238 0.53 23.78 -16.05
C LEU A 238 -0.78 24.27 -15.39
N LEU A 239 -1.09 23.74 -14.20
CA LEU A 239 -2.31 24.07 -13.47
C LEU A 239 -2.28 25.45 -12.81
N ILE A 240 -1.14 25.88 -12.25
CA ILE A 240 -1.04 27.12 -11.46
C ILE A 240 -0.60 28.30 -12.33
N PHE A 241 0.32 28.07 -13.28
CA PHE A 241 0.95 29.10 -14.09
C PHE A 241 0.96 28.73 -15.59
N PRO A 242 -0.22 28.67 -16.24
CA PRO A 242 -0.34 28.29 -17.65
C PRO A 242 0.39 29.23 -18.62
N GLN A 243 0.77 30.44 -18.19
CA GLN A 243 1.56 31.36 -19.00
C GLN A 243 2.98 30.84 -19.32
N TRP A 244 3.50 29.89 -18.54
CA TRP A 244 4.87 29.38 -18.66
C TRP A 244 4.98 28.04 -19.40
N ILE A 245 3.94 27.62 -20.11
CA ILE A 245 3.90 26.35 -20.87
C ILE A 245 5.07 26.25 -21.87
N CYS A 246 5.55 27.37 -22.41
CA CYS A 246 6.73 27.40 -23.29
C CYS A 246 8.00 26.87 -22.60
N TYR A 247 8.16 27.13 -21.30
CA TYR A 247 9.30 26.62 -20.53
C TYR A 247 9.16 25.13 -20.21
N LEU A 248 7.93 24.63 -19.99
CA LEU A 248 7.68 23.20 -19.87
C LEU A 248 8.01 22.47 -21.18
N ALA A 249 7.67 23.05 -22.33
CA ALA A 249 8.01 22.51 -23.64
C ALA A 249 9.53 22.39 -23.83
N LEU A 250 10.29 23.42 -23.39
CA LEU A 250 11.76 23.39 -23.42
C LEU A 250 12.33 22.31 -22.49
N CYS A 251 11.84 22.23 -21.24
CA CYS A 251 12.25 21.18 -20.30
C CYS A 251 11.96 19.78 -20.85
N ASN A 252 10.79 19.56 -21.45
CA ASN A 252 10.43 18.30 -22.10
C ASN A 252 11.42 17.95 -23.23
N ALA A 253 11.75 18.91 -24.10
CA ALA A 253 12.71 18.71 -25.17
C ALA A 253 14.11 18.32 -24.64
N CYS A 254 14.55 18.92 -23.52
CA CYS A 254 15.80 18.55 -22.85
C CYS A 254 15.78 17.12 -22.28
N CYS A 255 14.61 16.55 -21.98
CA CYS A 255 14.48 15.18 -21.49
C CYS A 255 14.48 14.12 -22.62
N LEU A 256 14.22 14.48 -23.88
CA LEU A 256 14.13 13.52 -24.98
C LEU A 256 15.43 12.74 -25.26
N PRO A 257 16.64 13.34 -25.22
CA PRO A 257 17.89 12.60 -25.40
C PRO A 257 18.04 11.41 -24.44
N PHE A 258 17.54 11.54 -23.22
CA PHE A 258 17.56 10.46 -22.23
C PHE A 258 16.72 9.25 -22.67
N THR A 259 15.62 9.46 -23.40
CA THR A 259 14.76 8.36 -23.87
C THR A 259 15.52 7.43 -24.81
N PHE A 260 16.33 7.97 -25.73
CA PHE A 260 17.18 7.18 -26.62
C PHE A 260 18.22 6.36 -25.86
N TRP A 261 18.89 7.00 -24.89
CA TRP A 261 19.87 6.31 -24.05
C TRP A 261 19.23 5.17 -23.25
N SER A 262 18.04 5.40 -22.70
CA SER A 262 17.32 4.40 -21.89
C SER A 262 16.87 3.19 -22.73
N ILE A 263 16.38 3.39 -23.96
CA ILE A 263 16.05 2.28 -24.88
C ILE A 263 17.31 1.50 -25.27
N TRP A 264 18.39 2.19 -25.60
CA TRP A 264 19.67 1.55 -25.93
C TRP A 264 20.17 0.70 -24.75
N TYR A 265 20.09 1.23 -23.53
CA TYR A 265 20.50 0.51 -22.32
C TYR A 265 19.67 -0.76 -22.08
N GLN A 266 18.34 -0.66 -22.16
CA GLN A 266 17.45 -1.82 -21.97
C GLN A 266 17.71 -2.92 -23.01
N LYS A 267 17.87 -2.52 -24.29
CA LYS A 267 18.10 -3.46 -25.39
C LYS A 267 19.48 -4.13 -25.33
N PHE A 268 20.56 -3.38 -25.12
CA PHE A 268 21.92 -3.89 -25.30
C PHE A 268 22.63 -4.27 -24.00
N ARG A 269 22.33 -3.59 -22.88
CA ARG A 269 23.00 -3.83 -21.59
C ARG A 269 22.16 -4.71 -20.68
N ALA A 270 20.93 -4.29 -20.37
CA ALA A 270 20.07 -5.01 -19.43
C ALA A 270 19.49 -6.30 -20.04
N LYS A 271 19.31 -6.33 -21.37
CA LYS A 271 18.66 -7.44 -22.11
C LYS A 271 17.27 -7.79 -21.53
N ALA A 272 16.61 -6.80 -20.96
CA ALA A 272 15.29 -6.88 -20.36
C ALA A 272 14.51 -5.61 -20.69
N TRP A 273 13.21 -5.77 -20.92
CA TRP A 273 12.32 -4.66 -21.27
C TRP A 273 11.47 -4.26 -20.07
N CYS A 274 11.55 -2.99 -19.69
CA CYS A 274 10.70 -2.42 -18.65
C CYS A 274 9.49 -1.73 -19.31
N THR A 275 8.31 -2.38 -19.31
CA THR A 275 7.08 -1.79 -19.89
C THR A 275 6.78 -0.41 -19.34
N LEU A 276 6.89 -0.24 -18.02
CA LEU A 276 6.61 1.04 -17.36
C LEU A 276 7.57 2.13 -17.82
N CYS A 277 8.86 1.82 -17.96
CA CYS A 277 9.88 2.75 -18.41
C CYS A 277 9.64 3.17 -19.87
N VAL A 278 9.31 2.22 -20.74
CA VAL A 278 8.97 2.48 -22.15
C VAL A 278 7.67 3.30 -22.26
N SER A 279 6.68 3.02 -21.42
CA SER A 279 5.42 3.78 -21.38
C SER A 279 5.64 5.23 -20.93
N VAL A 280 6.52 5.46 -19.96
CA VAL A 280 6.92 6.82 -19.55
C VAL A 280 7.63 7.55 -20.69
N GLN A 281 8.54 6.89 -21.40
CA GLN A 281 9.21 7.48 -22.57
C GLN A 281 8.20 7.82 -23.67
N ALA A 282 7.25 6.92 -23.96
CA ALA A 282 6.17 7.20 -24.91
C ALA A 282 5.36 8.42 -24.48
N SER A 283 5.07 8.56 -23.18
CA SER A 283 4.38 9.74 -22.63
C SER A 283 5.19 11.03 -22.85
N LEU A 284 6.52 11.01 -22.66
CA LEU A 284 7.38 12.17 -22.94
C LEU A 284 7.35 12.57 -24.43
N TRP A 285 7.31 11.60 -25.35
CA TRP A 285 7.17 11.86 -26.78
C TRP A 285 5.79 12.39 -27.16
N LEU A 286 4.73 11.85 -26.57
CA LEU A 286 3.37 12.36 -26.76
C LEU A 286 3.24 13.82 -26.26
N LEU A 287 3.85 14.15 -25.11
CA LEU A 287 3.96 15.52 -24.63
C LEU A 287 4.66 16.42 -25.65
N PHE A 288 5.82 15.99 -26.17
CA PHE A 288 6.57 16.75 -27.17
C PHE A 288 5.70 17.09 -28.40
N PHE A 289 4.99 16.10 -28.95
CA PHE A 289 4.10 16.34 -30.09
C PHE A 289 2.90 17.24 -29.73
N CYS A 290 2.37 17.15 -28.51
CA CYS A 290 1.32 18.07 -28.03
C CYS A 290 1.85 19.50 -27.87
N TYR A 291 3.07 19.69 -27.35
CA TYR A 291 3.73 20.99 -27.28
C TYR A 291 3.97 21.59 -28.66
N LEU A 292 4.40 20.76 -29.62
CA LEU A 292 4.63 21.16 -31.00
C LEU A 292 3.32 21.54 -31.70
N GLY A 293 2.28 20.71 -31.59
CA GLY A 293 0.96 20.95 -32.17
C GLY A 293 0.23 22.15 -31.56
N GLY A 294 0.51 22.46 -30.29
CA GLY A 294 0.03 23.68 -29.63
C GLY A 294 0.84 24.95 -29.96
N GLY A 295 1.98 24.83 -30.64
CA GLY A 295 2.82 25.98 -31.01
C GLY A 295 3.58 26.62 -29.84
N TRP A 296 3.68 25.94 -28.70
CA TRP A 296 4.23 26.50 -27.46
C TRP A 296 5.74 26.78 -27.49
N PHE A 297 6.46 26.21 -28.47
CA PHE A 297 7.88 26.49 -28.70
C PHE A 297 8.18 27.90 -29.23
N ARG A 298 7.20 28.60 -29.81
CA ARG A 298 7.40 29.92 -30.42
C ARG A 298 7.71 31.02 -29.40
N GLY A 299 7.31 30.85 -28.14
CA GLY A 299 7.49 31.81 -27.06
C GLY A 299 8.68 31.54 -26.13
N VAL A 300 9.58 30.62 -26.49
CA VAL A 300 10.67 30.17 -25.59
C VAL A 300 11.71 31.25 -25.33
N PHE A 301 11.97 32.11 -26.32
CA PHE A 301 12.97 33.18 -26.20
C PHE A 301 12.31 34.56 -26.05
N PRO A 302 12.83 35.45 -25.17
CA PRO A 302 14.01 35.27 -24.32
C PRO A 302 13.77 34.40 -23.07
N LEU A 303 14.83 33.72 -22.60
CA LEU A 303 14.80 32.98 -21.34
C LEU A 303 14.73 33.98 -20.17
N ARG A 304 13.58 34.01 -19.50
CA ARG A 304 13.37 34.86 -18.31
C ARG A 304 13.73 34.09 -17.03
N ILE A 305 13.71 34.79 -15.90
CA ILE A 305 14.08 34.23 -14.59
C ILE A 305 13.20 33.03 -14.20
N GLU A 306 11.95 33.01 -14.67
CA GLU A 306 10.97 31.97 -14.38
C GLU A 306 11.40 30.59 -14.92
N PHE A 307 12.20 30.54 -15.99
CA PHE A 307 12.81 29.29 -16.45
C PHE A 307 13.78 28.70 -15.41
N PHE A 308 14.63 29.54 -14.82
CA PHE A 308 15.57 29.10 -13.78
C PHE A 308 14.84 28.72 -12.48
N VAL A 309 13.78 29.44 -12.14
CA VAL A 309 12.90 29.08 -11.00
C VAL A 309 12.23 27.73 -11.23
N LEU A 310 11.75 27.45 -12.44
CA LEU A 310 11.19 26.15 -12.80
C LEU A 310 12.23 25.03 -12.67
N GLY A 311 13.45 25.23 -13.18
CA GLY A 311 14.56 24.29 -13.01
C GLY A 311 14.90 24.02 -11.55
N LEU A 312 14.96 25.07 -10.72
CA LEU A 312 15.19 24.95 -9.28
C LEU A 312 14.03 24.21 -8.58
N THR A 313 12.80 24.40 -9.04
CA THR A 313 11.62 23.71 -8.51
C THR A 313 11.71 22.21 -8.78
N TYR A 314 12.06 21.79 -10.00
CA TYR A 314 12.31 20.37 -10.31
C TYR A 314 13.39 19.77 -9.39
N LEU A 315 14.51 20.48 -9.21
CA LEU A 315 15.60 20.02 -8.35
C LEU A 315 15.15 19.89 -6.88
N THR A 316 14.42 20.87 -6.38
CA THR A 316 13.94 20.90 -4.99
C THR A 316 12.97 19.75 -4.71
N VAL A 317 12.02 19.51 -5.62
CA VAL A 317 11.07 18.39 -5.49
C VAL A 317 11.80 17.05 -5.56
N LEU A 318 12.77 16.90 -6.48
CA LEU A 318 13.58 15.70 -6.58
C LEU A 318 14.36 15.42 -5.29
N LEU A 319 15.04 16.42 -4.73
CA LEU A 319 15.77 16.30 -3.47
C LEU A 319 14.82 15.96 -2.30
N GLY A 320 13.64 16.58 -2.26
CA GLY A 320 12.61 16.29 -1.27
C GLY A 320 12.14 14.83 -1.34
N LEU A 321 11.86 14.33 -2.54
CA LEU A 321 11.44 12.93 -2.75
C LEU A 321 12.55 11.95 -2.39
N ASN A 322 13.78 12.22 -2.80
CA ASN A 322 14.94 11.39 -2.47
C ASN A 322 15.15 11.30 -0.94
N ARG A 323 14.77 12.34 -0.18
CA ARG A 323 14.83 12.32 1.29
C ARG A 323 13.69 11.54 1.95
N ILE A 324 12.49 11.57 1.35
CA ILE A 324 11.26 10.97 1.89
C ILE A 324 11.19 9.48 1.56
N LEU A 325 11.52 9.06 0.34
CA LEU A 325 11.36 7.68 -0.12
C LEU A 325 12.10 6.64 0.75
N PRO A 326 13.36 6.86 1.18
CA PRO A 326 14.02 5.94 2.11
C PRO A 326 13.37 5.86 3.49
N LEU A 327 12.63 6.89 3.92
CA LEU A 327 11.88 6.84 5.18
C LEU A 327 10.65 5.94 5.05
N ILE A 328 9.96 6.00 3.90
CA ILE A 328 8.81 5.14 3.60
C ILE A 328 9.27 3.68 3.57
N ASP A 329 10.36 3.38 2.85
CA ASP A 329 10.94 2.04 2.79
C ASP A 329 11.29 1.50 4.20
N ARG A 330 11.90 2.33 5.06
CA ARG A 330 12.20 1.93 6.46
C ARG A 330 10.95 1.63 7.28
N GLN A 331 9.87 2.41 7.11
CA GLN A 331 8.63 2.19 7.84
C GLN A 331 7.93 0.91 7.38
N GLU A 332 7.94 0.62 6.08
CA GLU A 332 7.38 -0.61 5.54
C GLU A 332 8.18 -1.85 5.96
N ASN A 333 9.51 -1.74 5.99
CA ASN A 333 10.38 -2.82 6.48
C ASN A 333 10.26 -3.02 8.00
N ALA A 334 10.06 -1.95 8.79
CA ALA A 334 9.81 -2.07 10.22
C ALA A 334 8.44 -2.70 10.53
N GLY A 335 7.40 -2.36 9.76
CA GLY A 335 6.08 -2.99 9.87
C GLY A 335 6.11 -4.47 9.51
N SER A 336 6.83 -4.87 8.46
CA SER A 336 6.94 -6.27 8.05
C SER A 336 7.83 -7.11 8.98
N ALA A 337 8.91 -6.55 9.53
CA ALA A 337 9.75 -7.24 10.52
C ALA A 337 9.00 -7.56 11.83
N SER A 338 8.06 -6.69 12.24
CA SER A 338 7.20 -6.97 13.41
C SER A 338 6.16 -8.09 13.16
N GLY A 339 5.82 -8.36 11.89
CA GLY A 339 4.91 -9.44 11.50
C GLY A 339 5.61 -10.75 11.10
N GLY A 340 6.94 -10.76 10.93
CA GLY A 340 7.72 -11.89 10.44
C GLY A 340 8.49 -12.68 11.50
N ALA A 341 8.44 -12.28 12.78
CA ALA A 341 9.19 -12.90 13.87
C ALA A 341 8.49 -14.11 14.52
N ASP A 342 7.48 -14.71 13.89
CA ASP A 342 6.72 -15.83 14.47
C ASP A 342 6.53 -16.97 13.47
N HIS A 343 7.66 -17.49 12.97
CA HIS A 343 7.71 -18.73 12.19
C HIS A 343 8.85 -19.64 12.70
N THR A 344 8.81 -19.98 13.98
CA THR A 344 9.40 -21.21 14.52
C THR A 344 8.71 -21.53 15.85
N LEU A 345 7.56 -22.21 15.77
CA LEU A 345 7.18 -23.23 16.73
C LEU A 345 6.66 -24.42 15.93
#